data_AF-A0A7X1QYP3-F1
#
_entry.id   AF-A0A7X1QYP3-F1
#
_cell.length_a   1.000
_cell.length_b   1.000
_cell.length_c   1.000
_cell.angle_alpha   90.00
_cell.angle_beta   90.00
_cell.angle_gamma   90.00
#
_symmetry.space_group_name_H-M   'P 1'
#
loop_
_entity.id
_entity.type
_entity.pdbx_description
1 polymer ?
#
loop_
_entity_poly.entity_id
_entity_poly.type
_entity_poly.pdbx_seq_one_letter_code
_entity_poly.pdbx_strand_id
1 'polypeptide(L)' 'MSKLSRKPNHHVKKLTWSDLDSILLSNFSESTTDKPRAVIELSNFEMSKSEIIEEATAQGYQVIDDSDGYLEFL' A
#
# COMPACT_ATOMS: atom_id res chain seq x y z
N MET A 1 -21.10 -16.69 -34.66
CA MET A 1 -20.76 -15.34 -34.17
C MET A 1 -20.69 -15.38 -32.65
N SER A 2 -19.53 -15.76 -32.09
CA SER A 2 -19.36 -15.78 -30.64
C SER A 2 -19.01 -14.36 -30.18
N LYS A 3 -19.99 -13.65 -29.60
CA LYS A 3 -19.72 -12.38 -28.91
C LYS A 3 -18.91 -12.73 -27.67
N LEU A 4 -17.62 -12.40 -27.67
CA LEU A 4 -16.77 -12.50 -26.49
C LEU A 4 -17.50 -11.79 -25.34
N SER A 5 -17.93 -12.57 -24.34
CA SER A 5 -18.57 -12.07 -23.12
C SER A 5 -17.76 -10.92 -22.55
N ARG A 6 -18.44 -9.88 -22.05
CA ARG A 6 -17.82 -8.71 -21.41
C ARG A 6 -16.66 -9.18 -20.50
N LYS A 7 -15.49 -8.56 -20.66
CA LYS A 7 -14.30 -8.81 -19.81
C LYS A 7 -14.78 -8.97 -18.37
N PRO A 8 -14.35 -10.01 -17.64
CA PRO A 8 -14.65 -10.10 -16.22
C PRO A 8 -14.23 -8.76 -15.62
N ASN A 9 -15.18 -8.08 -14.99
CA ASN A 9 -14.93 -6.80 -14.34
C ASN A 9 -13.74 -7.01 -13.42
N HIS A 10 -12.56 -6.57 -13.86
CA HIS A 10 -11.36 -6.54 -13.05
C HIS A 10 -11.54 -5.36 -12.11
N HIS A 11 -12.50 -5.47 -11.19
CA HIS A 11 -12.51 -4.65 -9.99
C HIS A 11 -11.29 -5.11 -9.23
N VAL A 12 -10.15 -4.46 -9.51
CA VAL A 12 -9.02 -4.46 -8.58
C VAL A 12 -9.64 -3.97 -7.29
N LYS A 13 -9.86 -4.88 -6.32
CA LYS A 13 -10.24 -4.44 -4.99
C LYS A 13 -9.09 -3.59 -4.52
N LYS A 14 -9.41 -2.34 -4.23
CA LYS A 14 -8.44 -1.47 -3.60
C LYS A 14 -8.14 -2.03 -2.21
N LEU A 15 -6.87 -1.95 -1.84
CA LEU A 15 -6.34 -2.35 -0.55
C LEU A 15 -6.91 -1.43 0.54
N THR A 16 -7.19 -2.03 1.68
CA THR A 16 -7.76 -1.41 2.88
C THR A 16 -6.68 -1.17 3.93
N TRP A 17 -7.03 -0.51 5.05
CA TRP A 17 -6.13 -0.37 6.20
C TRP A 17 -5.59 -1.71 6.71
N SER A 18 -6.42 -2.75 6.70
CA SER A 18 -5.99 -4.09 7.15
C SER A 18 -4.91 -4.69 6.23
N ASP A 19 -4.97 -4.38 4.94
CA ASP A 19 -3.95 -4.82 3.97
C ASP A 19 -2.66 -4.03 4.16
N LEU A 20 -2.76 -2.71 4.39
CA LEU A 20 -1.60 -1.87 4.72
C LEU A 20 -0.90 -2.39 5.97
N ASP A 21 -1.65 -2.62 7.05
CA ASP A 21 -1.12 -3.12 8.32
C ASP A 21 -0.46 -4.49 8.15
N SER A 22 -1.08 -5.38 7.37
CA SER A 22 -0.47 -6.68 7.06
C SER A 22 0.84 -6.55 6.27
N ILE A 23 0.91 -5.62 5.30
CA ILE A 23 2.13 -5.34 4.54
C ILE A 23 3.22 -4.78 5.45
N LEU A 24 2.90 -3.78 6.27
CA LEU A 24 3.84 -3.19 7.22
C LEU A 24 4.30 -4.25 8.22
N LEU A 25 3.39 -4.97 8.86
CA LEU A 25 3.74 -6.03 9.80
C LEU A 25 4.64 -7.07 9.13
N SER A 26 4.33 -7.54 7.93
CA SER A 26 5.17 -8.53 7.22
C SER A 26 6.58 -7.98 6.94
N ASN A 27 6.70 -6.75 6.43
CA ASN A 27 7.99 -6.17 6.06
C ASN A 27 8.86 -5.80 7.28
N PHE A 28 8.23 -5.35 8.36
CA PHE A 28 8.93 -4.94 9.59
C PHE A 28 9.15 -6.10 10.58
N SER A 29 8.34 -7.17 10.52
CA SER A 29 8.50 -8.37 11.35
C SER A 29 9.49 -9.39 10.78
N GLU A 30 9.61 -9.49 9.44
CA GLU A 30 10.62 -10.35 8.79
C GLU A 30 12.03 -9.73 8.82
N SER A 31 12.37 -9.01 9.91
CA SER A 31 13.60 -8.25 10.17
C SER A 31 14.89 -9.08 10.10
N THR A 32 15.18 -9.60 8.92
CA THR A 32 16.42 -10.21 8.48
C THR A 32 17.37 -9.16 7.88
N THR A 33 16.86 -7.94 7.68
CA THR A 33 17.60 -6.78 7.17
C THR A 33 17.73 -5.75 8.28
N ASP A 34 18.93 -5.21 8.51
CA ASP A 34 19.23 -4.20 9.54
C ASP A 34 18.40 -2.91 9.41
N LYS A 35 17.69 -2.73 8.30
CA LYS A 35 16.83 -1.58 8.00
C LYS A 35 15.55 -2.06 7.32
N PRO A 36 14.49 -2.39 8.09
CA PRO A 36 13.21 -2.74 7.51
C PRO A 36 12.63 -1.53 6.76
N ARG A 37 11.97 -1.79 5.63
CA ARG A 37 11.30 -0.78 4.82
C ARG A 37 10.14 -1.42 4.09
N ALA A 38 9.10 -0.64 3.82
CA ALA A 38 7.96 -1.09 3.02
C ALA A 38 7.61 -0.04 1.98
N VAL A 39 7.41 -0.46 0.73
CA VAL A 39 6.97 0.43 -0.35
C VAL A 39 5.56 0.04 -0.74
N ILE A 40 4.65 1.02 -0.76
CA ILE A 40 3.27 0.85 -1.19
C ILE A 40 2.96 1.76 -2.37
N GLU A 41 2.05 1.32 -3.24
CA GLU A 41 1.53 2.12 -4.34
C GLU A 41 0.16 2.68 -3.99
N LEU A 42 0.04 4.00 -3.89
CA LEU A 42 -1.19 4.72 -3.51
C LEU A 42 -2.37 4.42 -4.43
N SER A 43 -2.12 4.17 -5.72
CA SER A 43 -3.12 3.78 -6.72
C SER A 43 -3.95 2.58 -6.27
N ASN A 44 -3.32 1.67 -5.53
CA ASN A 44 -3.92 0.42 -5.09
C ASN A 44 -4.75 0.58 -3.81
N PHE A 45 -4.69 1.71 -3.10
CA PHE A 45 -5.39 1.90 -1.82
C PHE A 45 -6.70 2.69 -1.98
N GLU A 46 -7.64 2.44 -1.06
CA GLU A 46 -8.88 3.22 -0.93
C GLU A 46 -8.65 4.57 -0.26
N MET A 47 -7.69 4.62 0.67
CA MET A 47 -7.34 5.78 1.46
C MET A 47 -6.56 6.80 0.65
N SER A 48 -6.66 8.05 1.08
CA SER A 48 -5.88 9.12 0.47
C SER A 48 -4.43 9.11 0.97
N LYS A 49 -3.52 9.61 0.13
CA LYS A 49 -2.10 9.76 0.47
C LYS A 49 -1.88 10.49 1.79
N SER A 50 -2.56 11.61 2.00
CA SER A 50 -2.46 12.42 3.22
C SER A 50 -2.88 11.62 4.45
N GLU A 51 -3.96 10.86 4.34
CA GLU A 51 -4.50 10.06 5.45
C GLU A 51 -3.53 8.92 5.83
N ILE A 52 -2.95 8.25 4.83
CA ILE A 52 -1.90 7.24 5.05
C ILE A 52 -0.69 7.85 5.74
N ILE A 53 -0.21 9.02 5.30
CA ILE A 53 0.95 9.69 5.90
C ILE A 53 0.64 10.11 7.35
N GLU A 54 -0.54 10.67 7.61
CA GLU A 54 -0.94 11.10 8.96
C GLU A 54 -0.99 9.93 9.93
N GLU A 55 -1.65 8.82 9.57
CA GLU A 55 -1.73 7.62 10.40
C GLU A 55 -0.36 6.95 10.58
N ALA A 56 0.42 6.83 9.51
CA ALA A 56 1.76 6.27 9.58
C ALA A 56 2.68 7.09 10.51
N THR A 57 2.62 8.41 10.41
CA THR A 57 3.39 9.33 11.28
C THR A 57 2.91 9.24 12.73
N ALA A 58 1.60 9.10 12.95
CA ALA A 58 1.02 8.91 14.29
C ALA A 58 1.47 7.59 14.94
N GLN A 59 1.67 6.55 14.14
CA GLN A 59 2.21 5.26 14.58
C GLN A 59 3.73 5.24 14.72
N GLY A 60 4.43 6.31 14.31
CA GLY A 60 5.86 6.47 14.44
C GLY A 60 6.69 5.99 13.25
N TYR A 61 6.05 5.67 12.12
CA TYR A 61 6.74 5.39 10.87
C TYR A 61 7.23 6.68 10.22
N GLN A 62 8.39 6.60 9.57
CA GLN A 62 8.84 7.67 8.69
C GLN A 62 8.38 7.36 7.26
N VAL A 63 7.52 8.20 6.71
CA VAL A 63 7.02 8.05 5.34
C VAL A 63 7.73 8.99 4.38
N ILE A 64 8.33 8.44 3.33
CA ILE A 64 8.92 9.17 2.21
C ILE A 64 7.96 9.07 1.03
N ASP A 65 7.60 10.21 0.49
CA ASP A 65 6.80 10.33 -0.71
C ASP A 65 7.70 10.50 -1.93
N ASP A 66 7.73 9.50 -2.81
CA ASP A 66 8.55 9.52 -4.02
C ASP A 66 7.88 10.26 -5.19
N SER A 67 6.73 10.90 -4.95
CA SER A 67 5.99 11.74 -5.91
C SER A 67 5.43 11.00 -7.15
N ASP A 68 5.84 9.76 -7.40
CA ASP A 68 5.38 8.85 -8.46
C ASP A 68 4.15 8.01 -8.06
N GLY A 69 3.48 8.39 -6.97
CA GLY A 69 2.34 7.64 -6.44
C GLY A 69 2.74 6.48 -5.52
N TYR A 70 3.99 6.44 -5.10
CA TYR A 70 4.50 5.48 -4.12
C TYR A 70 4.83 6.17 -2.79
N LEU A 71 4.62 5.44 -1.70
CA LEU A 71 5.06 5.82 -0.37
C LEU A 71 6.02 4.75 0.16
N GLU A 72 7.18 5.16 0.62
CA GLU A 72 8.17 4.32 1.30
C GLU A 72 8.09 4.56 2.81
N PHE A 73 7.95 3.49 3.57
CA PHE A 73 7.87 3.47 5.03
C PHE A 73 9.20 2.97 5.58
N LEU A 74 9.71 3.67 6.57
CA LEU A 74 10.96 3.40 7.29
C LEU A 74 10.72 3.33 8.80
#